data_AF-X0VL80-F1
#
_entry.id   AF-X0VL80-F1
#
_cell.length_a   1.000
_cell.length_b   1.000
_cell.length_c   1.000
_cell.angle_alpha   90.00
_cell.angle_beta   90.00
_cell.angle_gamma   90.00
#
_symmetry.space_group_name_H-M   'P 1'
#
loop_
_entity.id
_entity.type
_entity.pdbx_description
1 polymer ?
#
loop_
_entity_poly.entity_id
_entity_poly.type
_entity_poly.pdbx_seq_one_letter_code
_entity_poly.pdbx_strand_id
1 'polypeptide(L)'
;MPVIRDIPLKLDYNDEVLRRQGVGEPSKVRPEIKKVITELLDEVEKEGLLEPAVAYEYYPITAMDSDHISLEGGKAIEGPLLPAIFPEAKE
;
A
#
# COMPACT_ATOMS: atom_id res chain seq x y z
N MET A 1 -15.74 3.50 -13.83
CA MET A 1 -14.61 3.05 -12.99
C MET A 1 -13.34 3.73 -13.49
N PRO A 2 -12.88 4.80 -12.81
CA PRO A 2 -11.58 5.41 -13.09
C PRO A 2 -10.42 4.43 -12.81
N VAL A 3 -9.36 4.53 -13.61
CA VAL A 3 -8.11 3.78 -13.46
C VAL A 3 -6.97 4.78 -13.44
N ILE A 4 -6.15 4.73 -12.38
CA ILE A 4 -4.91 5.51 -12.27
C ILE A 4 -3.77 4.55 -12.63
N ARG A 5 -2.96 4.95 -13.61
CA ARG A 5 -1.75 4.22 -14.04
C ARG A 5 -0.47 5.03 -13.82
N ASP A 6 -0.61 6.34 -13.65
CA ASP A 6 0.52 7.23 -13.37
C ASP A 6 0.80 7.22 -11.87
N ILE A 7 1.23 6.05 -11.38
CA ILE A 7 1.57 5.82 -9.98
C ILE A 7 3.09 5.66 -9.92
N PRO A 8 3.83 6.61 -9.33
CA PRO A 8 5.26 6.44 -9.16
C PRO A 8 5.52 5.28 -8.19
N LEU A 9 6.18 4.23 -8.69
CA LEU A 9 6.66 3.13 -7.87
C LEU A 9 8.17 3.26 -7.74
N LYS A 10 8.65 3.52 -6.53
CA LYS A 10 10.08 3.58 -6.22
C LYS A 10 10.42 2.46 -5.26
N LEU A 11 11.08 1.42 -5.75
CA LEU A 11 11.52 0.30 -4.93
C LEU A 11 12.89 0.60 -4.32
N ASP A 12 12.93 0.98 -3.04
CA ASP A 12 14.19 1.19 -2.33
C ASP A 12 14.75 -0.11 -1.75
N TYR A 13 16.05 -0.31 -1.93
CA TYR A 13 16.77 -1.48 -1.42
C TYR A 13 16.61 -1.64 0.10
N ASN A 14 16.80 -0.58 0.89
CA ASN A 14 16.82 -0.65 2.35
C ASN A 14 15.41 -0.67 2.94
N ASP A 15 14.58 0.30 2.53
CA ASP A 15 13.33 0.61 3.25
C ASP A 15 12.16 -0.30 2.84
N GLU A 16 12.20 -0.83 1.62
CA GLU A 16 11.10 -1.61 1.06
C GLU A 16 11.48 -3.06 0.81
N VAL A 17 12.55 -3.30 0.04
CA VAL A 17 12.92 -4.65 -0.40
C VAL A 17 13.42 -5.48 0.77
N LEU A 18 14.46 -5.01 1.49
CA LEU A 18 15.01 -5.74 2.62
C LEU A 18 14.03 -5.87 3.78
N ARG A 19 13.28 -4.81 4.09
CA ARG A 19 12.27 -4.82 5.14
C ARG A 19 11.19 -5.87 4.88
N ARG A 20 10.69 -6.00 3.64
CA ARG A 20 9.73 -7.06 3.27
C ARG A 20 10.30 -8.47 3.40
N GLN A 21 11.61 -8.64 3.25
CA GLN A 21 12.29 -9.92 3.47
C GLN A 21 12.63 -10.18 4.95
N GLY A 22 12.19 -9.32 5.88
CA GLY A 22 12.48 -9.44 7.31
C GLY A 22 13.91 -9.03 7.69
N VAL A 23 14.64 -8.37 6.79
CA VAL A 23 16.00 -7.88 7.02
C VAL A 23 15.93 -6.43 7.46
N GLY A 24 15.95 -6.20 8.78
CA GLY A 24 15.88 -4.86 9.37
C GLY A 24 17.20 -4.07 9.35
N GLU A 25 18.33 -4.72 9.10
CA GLU A 25 19.65 -4.08 9.05
C GLU A 25 20.36 -4.38 7.73
N PRO A 26 20.50 -3.40 6.82
CA PRO A 26 21.17 -3.58 5.53
C PRO A 26 22.63 -4.01 5.64
N SER A 27 23.29 -3.69 6.75
CA SER A 27 24.68 -4.07 7.05
C SER A 27 24.88 -5.59 7.21
N LYS A 28 23.82 -6.35 7.49
CA LYS A 28 23.87 -7.82 7.61
C LYS A 28 23.83 -8.53 6.26
N VAL A 29 23.56 -7.80 5.17
CA VAL A 29 23.51 -8.36 3.83
C VAL A 29 24.92 -8.42 3.24
N ARG A 30 25.28 -9.59 2.69
CA ARG A 30 26.57 -9.77 2.02
C ARG A 30 26.71 -8.78 0.85
N PRO A 31 27.89 -8.17 0.63
CA PRO A 31 28.07 -7.18 -0.43
C PRO A 31 27.68 -7.67 -1.83
N GLU A 32 27.89 -8.95 -2.13
CA GLU A 32 27.54 -9.55 -3.42
C GLU A 32 26.02 -9.60 -3.61
N ILE A 33 25.28 -9.92 -2.55
CA ILE A 33 23.81 -9.94 -2.58
C ILE A 33 23.27 -8.52 -2.73
N LYS A 34 23.84 -7.56 -1.99
CA LYS A 34 23.47 -6.14 -2.12
C LYS A 34 23.61 -5.69 -3.57
N LYS A 35 24.76 -5.98 -4.19
CA LYS A 35 25.05 -5.62 -5.58
C LYS A 35 24.01 -6.20 -6.53
N VAL A 36 23.72 -7.50 -6.43
CA VAL A 36 22.74 -8.16 -7.29
C VAL A 36 21.34 -7.55 -7.13
N ILE A 37 20.90 -7.27 -5.90
CA ILE A 37 19.57 -6.67 -5.69
C ILE A 37 19.52 -5.27 -6.28
N THR A 38 20.56 -4.44 -6.10
CA THR A 38 20.60 -3.10 -6.70
C THR A 38 20.57 -3.17 -8.22
N GLU A 39 21.34 -4.06 -8.85
CA GLU A 39 21.32 -4.24 -10.31
C GLU A 39 19.94 -4.66 -10.82
N LEU A 40 19.25 -5.57 -10.12
CA LEU A 40 17.90 -5.97 -10.48
C LEU A 40 16.88 -4.84 -10.34
N LEU A 41 17.01 -3.99 -9.32
CA LEU A 41 16.13 -2.84 -9.13
C LEU A 41 16.33 -1.80 -10.24
N ASP A 42 17.57 -1.54 -10.62
CA ASP A 42 17.89 -0.64 -11.74
C ASP A 42 17.33 -1.17 -13.06
N GLU A 43 17.39 -2.49 -13.30
CA GLU A 43 16.80 -3.13 -14.48
C GLU A 43 15.27 -3.02 -14.50
N VAL A 44 14.61 -3.21 -13.36
CA VAL A 44 13.14 -3.07 -13.25
C VAL A 44 12.70 -1.65 -13.63
N GLU A 45 13.41 -0.64 -13.16
CA GLU A 45 13.13 0.76 -13.48
C GLU A 45 13.43 1.06 -14.96
N LYS A 46 14.61 0.66 -15.44
CA LYS A 46 15.08 0.95 -16.81
C LYS A 46 14.23 0.28 -17.89
N GLU A 47 13.89 -0.98 -17.71
CA GLU A 47 13.15 -1.77 -18.71
C GLU A 47 11.62 -1.64 -18.52
N GLY A 48 11.15 -0.90 -17.51
CA GLY A 48 9.73 -0.70 -17.25
C GLY A 48 9.00 -2.01 -16.93
N LEU A 49 9.65 -2.93 -16.20
CA LEU A 49 9.13 -4.29 -15.96
C LEU A 49 7.87 -4.30 -15.07
N LEU A 50 7.58 -3.20 -14.38
CA LEU A 50 6.42 -3.03 -13.52
C LEU A 50 5.66 -1.75 -13.91
N GLU A 51 4.37 -1.89 -14.21
CA GLU A 51 3.45 -0.78 -14.43
C GLU A 51 2.31 -0.85 -13.41
N PRO A 52 2.38 -0.09 -12.30
CA PRO A 52 1.34 -0.08 -11.29
C PRO A 52 0.03 0.51 -11.84
N ALA A 53 -1.09 -0.12 -11.51
CA ALA A 53 -2.41 0.37 -11.85
C ALA A 53 -3.39 0.19 -10.67
N VAL A 54 -4.20 1.21 -10.41
CA VAL A 54 -5.25 1.20 -9.40
C VAL A 54 -6.58 1.51 -10.05
N ALA A 55 -7.55 0.63 -9.84
CA ALA A 55 -8.95 0.87 -10.19
C ALA A 55 -9.73 1.17 -8.91
N TYR A 56 -10.61 2.16 -8.95
CA TYR A 56 -11.43 2.53 -7.81
C TYR A 56 -12.83 2.98 -8.25
N GLU A 57 -13.72 3.05 -7.28
CA GLU A 57 -15.10 3.49 -7.49
C GLU A 57 -15.57 4.29 -6.28
N TYR A 58 -16.37 5.33 -6.56
CA TYR A 58 -16.97 6.15 -5.51
C TYR A 58 -18.37 5.65 -5.24
N TYR A 59 -18.69 5.55 -3.95
CA TYR A 59 -20.03 5.23 -3.48
C TYR A 59 -20.47 6.28 -2.48
N PRO A 60 -21.65 6.89 -2.67
CA PRO A 60 -22.27 7.69 -1.62
C PRO A 60 -22.53 6.84 -0.38
N ILE A 61 -22.20 7.38 0.79
CA ILE A 61 -22.56 6.78 2.07
C ILE A 61 -24.04 7.06 2.32
N THR A 62 -24.83 6.02 2.51
CA THR A 62 -26.27 6.15 2.79
C THR A 62 -26.56 6.10 4.29
N ALA A 63 -25.75 5.37 5.06
CA ALA A 63 -25.83 5.30 6.51
C ALA A 63 -24.48 4.88 7.10
N MET A 64 -24.24 5.25 8.35
CA MET A 64 -23.05 4.92 9.11
C MET A 64 -23.45 4.68 10.57
N ASP A 65 -22.99 3.58 11.17
CA ASP A 65 -23.15 3.28 12.58
C ASP A 65 -21.78 2.98 13.22
N SER A 66 -21.73 2.31 14.38
CA SER A 66 -20.47 2.05 15.09
C SER A 66 -19.53 1.07 14.37
N ASP A 67 -20.08 0.21 13.54
CA ASP A 67 -19.44 -1.01 13.05
C ASP A 67 -19.73 -1.32 11.58
N HIS A 68 -20.52 -0.48 10.91
CA HIS A 68 -20.86 -0.60 9.51
C HIS A 68 -20.88 0.76 8.78
N ILE A 69 -20.54 0.77 7.50
CA ILE A 69 -20.88 1.84 6.55
C ILE A 69 -21.73 1.24 5.45
N SER A 70 -22.97 1.70 5.33
CA SER A 70 -23.84 1.39 4.20
C SER A 70 -23.57 2.33 3.03
N LEU A 71 -23.43 1.75 1.84
CA LEU A 71 -23.12 2.44 0.61
C LEU A 71 -24.29 2.31 -0.38
N GLU A 72 -24.45 3.30 -1.23
CA GLU A 72 -25.43 3.27 -2.32
C GLU A 72 -25.23 2.03 -3.20
N GLY A 73 -26.34 1.41 -3.62
CA GLY A 73 -26.31 0.15 -4.36
C GLY A 73 -26.22 -1.11 -3.47
N GLY A 74 -26.48 -0.97 -2.16
CA GLY A 74 -26.61 -2.10 -1.23
C GLY A 74 -25.29 -2.76 -0.84
N LYS A 75 -24.17 -2.06 -1.05
CA LYS A 75 -22.85 -2.48 -0.58
C LYS A 75 -22.66 -2.00 0.86
N ALA A 76 -21.86 -2.72 1.64
CA ALA A 76 -21.52 -2.32 2.99
C ALA A 76 -20.04 -2.61 3.27
N ILE A 77 -19.43 -1.77 4.11
CA ILE A 77 -18.13 -2.01 4.71
C ILE A 77 -18.37 -2.35 6.17
N GLU A 78 -17.99 -3.56 6.57
CA GLU A 78 -18.10 -4.05 7.94
C GLU A 78 -16.78 -3.82 8.69
N GLY A 79 -16.85 -3.25 9.89
CA GLY A 79 -15.70 -3.07 10.78
C GLY A 79 -15.82 -1.86 11.69
N PRO A 80 -15.09 -1.83 12.81
CA PRO A 80 -15.10 -0.71 13.73
C PRO A 80 -14.59 0.55 13.04
N LEU A 81 -15.46 1.57 12.93
CA LEU A 81 -15.14 2.80 12.20
C LEU A 81 -14.33 3.79 13.03
N LEU A 82 -14.46 3.70 14.35
CA LEU A 82 -13.60 4.38 15.29
C LEU A 82 -12.43 3.45 15.64
N PRO A 83 -11.17 3.90 15.46
CA PRO A 83 -10.06 3.21 16.07
C PRO A 83 -10.34 3.10 17.57
N ALA A 84 -10.22 1.92 18.16
CA ALA A 84 -10.39 1.68 19.60
C ALA A 84 -9.46 2.53 20.50
N ILE A 85 -8.59 3.35 19.90
CA ILE A 85 -7.54 4.16 20.50
C ILE A 85 -8.05 5.56 20.91
N PHE A 86 -9.18 6.04 20.36
CA PHE A 86 -9.71 7.38 20.68
C PHE A 86 -11.18 7.33 21.17
N PRO A 87 -11.47 6.70 22.32
CA PRO A 87 -12.84 6.60 22.84
C PRO A 87 -13.43 7.95 23.29
N GLU A 88 -12.61 9.00 23.46
CA GLU A 88 -13.03 10.28 24.06
C GLU A 88 -12.94 11.47 23.10
N ALA A 89 -12.55 11.28 21.84
CA ALA A 89 -12.54 12.36 20.86
C ALA A 89 -13.97 12.70 20.45
N LYS A 90 -14.48 13.86 20.92
CA LYS A 90 -15.70 14.49 20.42
C LYS A 90 -15.34 15.50 19.33
N GLU A 91 -16.20 15.61 18.31
CA GLU A 91 -16.16 16.67 17.28
C GLU A 91 -16.13 18.08 17.88
#